data_AF-U1N677-F1
#
_entry.id   AF-U1N677-F1
#
_cell.length_a   1.000
_cell.length_b   1.000
_cell.length_c   1.000
_cell.angle_alpha   90.00
_cell.angle_beta   90.00
_cell.angle_gamma   90.00
#
_symmetry.space_group_name_H-M   'P 1'
#
loop_
_entity.id
_entity.type
_entity.pdbx_description
1 polymer ?
#
loop_
_entity_poly.entity_id
_entity_poly.type
_entity_poly.pdbx_seq_one_letter_code
_entity_poly.pdbx_strand_id
1 'polypeptide(L)'
;KRLMNLIDYKAREHGIEVEMPDERGTSSSCSVCGHEDGDSRIERGLWKCDRCGIVAHGDVNGADNIRQKTLPVTPPLGDSGNGCLAQPRVIQFSRTHGFQPRVPAE
;
A
#
# COMPACT_ATOMS: atom_id res chain seq x y z
N LYS A 1 -13.05 -18.83 1.34
CA LYS A 1 -13.00 -17.41 0.89
C LYS A 1 -12.67 -17.38 -0.61
N ARG A 2 -13.64 -17.15 -1.53
CA ARG A 2 -13.44 -17.31 -2.99
C ARG A 2 -12.28 -16.47 -3.56
N LEU A 3 -12.19 -15.19 -3.18
CA LEU A 3 -11.15 -14.28 -3.65
C LEU A 3 -9.74 -14.75 -3.24
N MET A 4 -9.57 -15.13 -1.98
CA MET A 4 -8.26 -15.61 -1.47
C MET A 4 -7.78 -16.85 -2.21
N ASN A 5 -8.68 -17.78 -2.53
CA ASN A 5 -8.32 -18.97 -3.30
C ASN A 5 -7.85 -18.62 -4.72
N LEU A 6 -8.45 -17.61 -5.35
CA LEU A 6 -8.03 -17.15 -6.69
C LEU A 6 -6.66 -16.46 -6.63
N ILE A 7 -6.41 -15.67 -5.58
CA ILE A 7 -5.12 -15.02 -5.35
C ILE A 7 -4.03 -16.07 -5.11
N ASP A 8 -4.25 -17.02 -4.21
CA ASP A 8 -3.30 -18.12 -3.92
C ASP A 8 -2.99 -18.93 -5.18
N TYR A 9 -4.01 -19.34 -5.93
CA TYR A 9 -3.83 -20.05 -7.19
C TYR A 9 -2.92 -19.28 -8.17
N LYS A 10 -3.19 -17.99 -8.42
CA LYS A 10 -2.38 -17.17 -9.34
C LYS A 10 -1.00 -16.84 -8.79
N ALA A 11 -0.87 -16.59 -7.49
CA ALA A 11 0.42 -16.35 -6.86
C ALA A 11 1.34 -17.57 -6.98
N ARG A 12 0.81 -18.78 -6.74
CA ARG A 12 1.54 -20.04 -6.90
C ARG A 12 2.05 -20.28 -8.33
N GLU A 13 1.27 -19.92 -9.36
CA GLU A 13 1.72 -20.00 -10.76
C GLU A 13 2.96 -19.12 -11.03
N HIS A 14 3.17 -18.08 -10.23
CA HIS A 14 4.32 -17.17 -10.33
C HIS A 14 5.38 -17.39 -9.24
N GLY A 15 5.27 -18.44 -8.42
CA GLY A 15 6.20 -18.71 -7.33
C GLY A 15 6.13 -17.71 -6.16
N ILE A 16 4.99 -17.02 -6.00
CA ILE A 16 4.73 -16.08 -4.92
C ILE A 16 3.97 -16.80 -3.80
N GLU A 17 4.47 -16.70 -2.57
CA GLU A 17 3.79 -17.21 -1.37
C GLU A 17 2.70 -16.24 -0.89
N VAL A 18 1.56 -16.78 -0.45
CA VAL A 18 0.44 -16.00 0.08
C VAL A 18 0.23 -16.35 1.54
N GLU A 19 0.45 -15.36 2.40
CA GLU A 19 0.15 -15.45 3.82
C GLU A 19 -1.19 -14.79 4.14
N MET A 20 -1.93 -15.37 5.09
CA MET A 20 -3.21 -14.83 5.58
C MET A 20 -3.14 -14.61 7.10
N PRO A 21 -2.48 -13.52 7.56
CA PRO A 21 -2.40 -13.19 8.98
C PRO A 21 -3.78 -12.80 9.55
N ASP A 22 -3.90 -12.79 10.88
CA ASP A 22 -5.11 -12.30 11.53
C ASP A 22 -5.32 -10.80 11.27
N GLU A 23 -6.42 -10.50 10.57
CA GLU A 23 -6.82 -9.15 10.20
C GLU A 23 -7.48 -8.38 11.35
N ARG A 24 -7.81 -9.03 12.47
CA ARG A 24 -8.46 -8.39 13.61
C ARG A 24 -7.66 -7.17 14.09
N GLY A 25 -8.37 -6.06 14.31
CA GLY A 25 -7.82 -4.79 14.77
C GLY A 25 -7.11 -3.95 13.70
N THR A 26 -6.85 -4.49 12.49
CA THR A 26 -6.11 -3.74 11.45
C THR A 26 -6.89 -2.57 10.85
N SER A 27 -8.22 -2.56 10.98
CA SER A 27 -9.08 -1.49 10.48
C SER A 27 -9.34 -0.37 11.49
N SER A 28 -8.93 -0.54 12.75
CA SER A 28 -9.18 0.40 13.86
C SER A 28 -7.92 1.08 14.39
N SER A 29 -6.73 0.59 14.05
CA SER A 29 -5.46 1.22 14.42
C SER A 29 -4.97 2.22 13.38
N CYS A 30 -4.32 3.28 13.81
CA CYS A 30 -3.59 4.21 12.94
C CYS A 30 -2.30 3.55 12.44
N SER A 31 -2.12 3.49 11.12
CA SER A 31 -0.89 2.95 10.53
C SER A 31 0.35 3.82 10.76
N VAL A 32 0.18 5.08 11.16
CA VAL A 32 1.30 6.00 11.40
C VAL A 32 1.76 5.98 12.86
N CYS A 33 0.83 6.03 13.81
CA CYS A 33 1.16 6.20 15.23
C CYS A 33 0.73 5.01 16.11
N GLY A 34 0.08 4.00 15.53
CA GLY A 34 -0.39 2.80 16.25
C GLY A 34 -1.58 3.04 17.17
N HIS A 35 -2.15 4.25 17.23
CA HIS A 35 -3.28 4.52 18.10
C HIS A 35 -4.55 3.81 17.61
N GLU A 36 -5.16 3.04 18.50
CA GLU A 36 -6.49 2.46 18.29
C GLU A 36 -7.55 3.43 18.81
N ASP A 37 -8.44 3.85 17.91
CA ASP A 37 -9.61 4.64 18.23
C ASP A 37 -10.83 4.04 17.51
N GLY A 38 -11.97 4.03 18.19
CA GLY A 38 -13.22 3.46 17.69
C GLY A 38 -13.87 4.31 16.60
N ASP A 39 -13.62 5.63 16.61
CA ASP A 39 -14.33 6.60 15.77
C ASP A 39 -13.47 7.16 14.63
N SER A 40 -12.27 6.61 14.41
CA SER A 40 -11.35 7.10 13.37
C SER A 40 -11.87 6.93 11.94
N ARG A 41 -12.85 6.04 11.70
CA ARG A 41 -13.53 5.92 10.40
C ARG A 41 -14.77 6.81 10.38
N ILE A 42 -14.60 8.06 9.94
CA ILE A 42 -15.65 9.09 9.90
C ILE A 42 -16.78 8.68 8.93
N GLU A 43 -16.41 8.22 7.74
CA GLU A 43 -17.34 7.69 6.74
C GLU A 43 -16.63 6.68 5.83
N ARG A 44 -17.36 6.03 4.92
CA ARG A 44 -16.75 5.07 4.00
C ARG A 44 -15.72 5.77 3.12
N GLY A 45 -14.46 5.39 3.28
CA GLY A 45 -13.33 5.92 2.51
C GLY A 45 -12.64 7.13 3.15
N LEU A 46 -13.17 7.67 4.26
CA LEU A 46 -12.50 8.71 5.05
C LEU A 46 -12.12 8.15 6.42
N TRP A 47 -10.82 8.21 6.70
CA TRP A 47 -10.26 7.82 7.99
C TRP A 47 -9.39 8.96 8.51
N LYS A 48 -9.54 9.31 9.79
CA LYS A 48 -8.79 10.37 10.46
C LYS A 48 -8.36 9.90 11.84
N CYS A 49 -7.06 10.00 12.12
CA CYS A 49 -6.55 9.79 13.47
C CYS A 49 -6.81 11.04 14.31
N ASP A 50 -7.43 10.87 15.47
CA ASP A 50 -7.59 11.92 16.47
C ASP A 50 -6.26 12.29 17.18
N ARG A 51 -5.34 11.33 17.33
CA ARG A 51 -4.05 11.52 18.01
C ARG A 51 -3.00 12.23 17.16
N CYS A 52 -2.70 11.71 15.96
CA CYS A 52 -1.64 12.27 15.11
C CYS A 52 -2.18 13.15 13.97
N GLY A 53 -3.50 13.21 13.77
CA GLY A 53 -4.14 14.07 12.79
C GLY A 53 -4.04 13.60 11.33
N ILE A 54 -3.44 12.43 11.05
CA ILE A 54 -3.34 11.92 9.68
C ILE A 54 -4.74 11.65 9.11
N VAL A 55 -4.93 12.04 7.85
CA VAL A 55 -6.16 11.78 7.09
C VAL A 55 -5.79 10.89 5.91
N ALA A 56 -6.50 9.78 5.76
CA ALA A 56 -6.23 8.79 4.72
C ALA A 56 -7.52 8.07 4.30
N HIS A 57 -7.41 7.27 3.24
CA HIS A 57 -8.47 6.33 2.92
C HIS A 57 -8.44 5.15 3.90
N GLY A 58 -9.58 4.77 4.48
CA GLY A 58 -9.64 3.71 5.49
C GLY A 58 -9.09 2.37 5.00
N ASP A 59 -9.28 2.04 3.72
CA ASP A 59 -8.74 0.80 3.14
C ASP A 59 -7.21 0.87 2.95
N VAL A 60 -6.65 2.05 2.69
CA VAL A 60 -5.19 2.25 2.62
C VAL A 60 -4.57 2.11 4.01
N ASN A 61 -5.19 2.72 5.03
CA ASN A 61 -4.76 2.56 6.42
C ASN A 61 -4.79 1.09 6.85
N GLY A 62 -5.89 0.37 6.57
CA GLY A 62 -6.01 -1.05 6.88
C GLY A 62 -4.98 -1.93 6.17
N ALA A 63 -4.74 -1.68 4.87
CA ALA A 63 -3.72 -2.39 4.10
C ALA A 63 -2.30 -2.15 4.65
N ASP A 64 -2.00 -0.92 5.07
CA ASP A 64 -0.72 -0.55 5.68
C ASP A 64 -0.49 -1.28 7.01
N ASN A 65 -1.54 -1.35 7.86
CA ASN A 65 -1.49 -2.13 9.10
C ASN A 65 -1.24 -3.63 8.87
N ILE A 66 -1.89 -4.23 7.86
CA ILE A 66 -1.62 -5.64 7.50
C ILE A 66 -0.17 -5.79 7.02
N ARG A 67 0.31 -4.88 6.16
CA ARG A 67 1.71 -4.89 5.71
C ARG A 67 2.67 -4.85 6.88
N GLN A 68 2.46 -3.97 7.86
CA GLN A 68 3.35 -3.84 9.02
C GLN A 68 3.38 -5.10 9.90
N LYS A 69 2.26 -5.84 10.01
CA LYS A 69 2.23 -7.14 10.71
C LYS A 69 3.06 -8.21 10.01
N THR A 70 3.06 -8.23 8.67
CA THR A 70 3.73 -9.25 7.86
C THR A 70 5.19 -8.89 7.54
N LEU A 71 5.48 -7.61 7.31
CA LEU A 71 6.78 -7.09 6.91
C LEU A 71 7.21 -5.99 7.89
N PRO A 72 8.06 -6.29 8.89
CA PRO A 72 8.57 -5.31 9.85
C PRO A 72 9.60 -4.34 9.25
N VAL A 73 9.75 -4.30 7.92
CA VAL A 73 10.72 -3.45 7.24
C VAL A 73 10.17 -2.03 7.14
N THR A 74 10.73 -1.12 7.96
CA THR A 74 10.54 0.32 7.84
C THR A 74 11.71 0.91 7.03
N PRO A 75 11.56 1.26 5.74
CA PRO A 75 12.41 2.32 5.21
C PRO A 75 12.02 3.64 5.90
N PRO A 76 12.97 4.55 6.16
CA PRO A 76 12.69 5.83 6.81
C PRO A 76 11.66 6.59 5.96
N LEU A 77 10.71 7.23 6.66
CA LEU A 77 9.62 8.05 6.12
C LEU A 77 9.96 8.68 4.76
N GLY A 78 9.37 8.14 3.69
CA GLY A 78 9.52 8.71 2.35
C GLY A 78 8.70 7.97 1.31
N ASP A 79 8.82 6.64 1.26
CA ASP A 79 8.24 5.82 0.17
C ASP A 79 7.53 4.56 0.71
N SER A 80 6.58 4.71 1.65
CA SER A 80 5.63 3.64 1.99
C SER A 80 4.61 3.40 0.85
N GLY A 81 4.52 4.35 -0.09
CA GLY A 81 3.88 4.15 -1.38
C GLY A 81 4.79 3.33 -2.27
N ASN A 82 4.50 2.04 -2.35
CA ASN A 82 5.11 1.09 -3.27
C ASN A 82 6.62 0.89 -3.01
N GLY A 83 6.96 -0.19 -2.32
CA GLY A 83 8.31 -0.76 -2.43
C GLY A 83 8.70 -0.93 -3.91
N CYS A 84 9.98 -1.20 -4.19
CA CYS A 84 10.68 -1.16 -5.49
C CYS A 84 9.96 -1.71 -6.75
N LEU A 85 8.82 -2.38 -6.59
CA LEU A 85 7.98 -2.97 -7.61
C LEU A 85 6.90 -2.04 -8.20
N ALA A 86 6.54 -0.93 -7.55
CA ALA A 86 5.50 -0.04 -8.08
C ALA A 86 5.82 1.46 -7.95
N GLN A 87 7.05 1.90 -8.21
CA GLN A 87 7.27 3.31 -8.53
C GLN A 87 6.94 3.54 -10.01
N PRO A 88 5.74 4.03 -10.40
CA PRO A 88 5.53 4.45 -11.77
C PRO A 88 6.55 5.56 -12.07
N ARG A 89 7.50 5.30 -12.97
CA ARG A 89 8.35 6.36 -13.50
C ARG A 89 7.44 7.37 -14.21
N VAL A 90 7.20 8.50 -13.55
CA VAL A 90 6.63 9.67 -14.22
C VAL A 90 7.70 10.18 -15.18
N ILE A 91 7.64 9.76 -16.44
CA ILE A 91 8.41 10.39 -17.50
C ILE A 91 7.71 11.72 -17.78
N GLN A 92 8.17 12.79 -17.12
CA GLN A 92 7.70 14.13 -17.44
C GLN A 92 8.01 14.43 -18.90
N PHE A 93 6.97 14.59 -19.71
CA PHE A 93 7.08 15.06 -21.08
C PHE A 93 7.69 16.47 -21.04
N SER A 94 8.88 16.64 -21.60
CA SER A 94 9.40 17.97 -21.86
C SER A 94 8.51 18.61 -22.92
N ARG A 95 7.88 19.76 -22.61
CA ARG A 95 7.05 20.48 -23.58
C ARG A 95 7.82 20.90 -24.83
N THR A 96 9.15 20.94 -24.76
CA THR A 96 10.02 21.37 -25.87
C THR A 96 10.48 20.21 -26.74
N HIS A 97 10.54 18.98 -26.22
CA HIS A 97 11.00 17.82 -26.96
C HIS A 97 10.08 16.65 -26.64
N GLY A 98 9.30 16.22 -27.64
CA GLY A 98 8.36 15.12 -27.48
C GLY A 98 9.02 13.78 -27.15
N PHE A 99 8.23 12.70 -27.14
CA PHE A 99 8.77 11.36 -26.91
C PHE A 99 9.81 11.02 -28.00
N GLN A 100 11.09 10.94 -27.61
CA GLN A 100 12.14 10.42 -28.46
C GLN A 100 12.29 8.92 -28.18
N PRO A 101 12.01 8.04 -29.16
CA PRO A 101 12.28 6.62 -29.00
C PRO A 101 13.77 6.42 -28.75
N ARG A 102 14.14 5.54 -27.83
CA ARG A 102 15.55 5.14 -27.70
C ARG A 102 15.96 4.43 -28.99
N VAL A 103 17.06 4.89 -29.58
CA VAL A 103 17.72 4.15 -30.65
C VAL A 103 18.29 2.86 -30.02
N PRO A 104 18.10 1.68 -30.62
CA PRO A 104 18.71 0.45 -30.13
C PRO A 104 20.22 0.62 -30.01
N ALA A 105 20.81 0.08 -28.93
CA ALA A 105 22.25 -0.01 -28.80
C ALA A 105 22.80 -0.99 -29.85
N GLU A 106 23.84 -0.58 -30.57
CA GLU A 106 24.65 -1.44 -31.45
C GLU A 106 25.48 -2.44 -30.63
#